data_AF-A0A848LT97-F1
#
_entry.id   AF-A0A848LT97-F1
#
_cell.length_a   1.000
_cell.length_b   1.000
_cell.length_c   1.000
_cell.angle_alpha   90.00
_cell.angle_beta   90.00
_cell.angle_gamma   90.00
#
_symmetry.space_group_name_H-M   'P 1'
#
loop_
_entity.id
_entity.type
_entity.pdbx_description
1 polymer ?
#
loop_
_entity_poly.entity_id
_entity_poly.type
_entity_poly.pdbx_seq_one_letter_code
_entity_poly.pdbx_strand_id
1 'polypeptide(L)' 'MSSPAPSLEKPAAPRPEMDDAPPLLGSWRNIYLVVLGTFVLFVALFWALTEAYS' A
#
# COMPACT_ATOMS: atom_id res chain seq x y z
N MET A 1 8.16 49.49 -13.06
CA MET A 1 7.83 48.09 -13.36
C MET A 1 8.37 47.25 -12.22
N SER A 2 7.51 46.89 -11.26
CA SER A 2 7.91 46.09 -10.10
C SER A 2 7.66 44.62 -10.43
N SER A 3 8.72 43.81 -10.48
CA SER A 3 8.63 42.35 -10.65
C SER A 3 7.89 41.72 -9.46
N PRO A 4 7.02 40.72 -9.67
CA PRO A 4 6.46 39.95 -8.56
C PRO A 4 7.55 39.03 -8.00
N ALA A 5 7.64 38.97 -6.67
CA ALA A 5 8.55 38.08 -5.94
C ALA A 5 8.23 36.60 -6.23
N PRO A 6 9.22 35.67 -6.14
CA PRO A 6 8.96 34.24 -6.30
C PRO A 6 8.07 33.78 -5.15
N SER A 7 6.84 33.38 -5.46
CA SER A 7 5.93 32.76 -4.51
C SER A 7 6.59 31.49 -3.96
N LEU A 8 6.93 31.52 -2.68
CA LEU A 8 7.30 30.34 -1.91
C LEU A 8 6.09 29.40 -1.89
N GLU A 9 6.07 28.42 -2.81
CA GLU A 9 5.13 27.31 -2.75
C GLU A 9 5.31 26.59 -1.41
N LYS A 10 4.36 26.81 -0.50
CA LYS A 10 4.17 25.97 0.69
C LYS A 10 4.12 24.50 0.22
N PRO A 11 4.71 23.55 0.96
CA PRO A 11 4.52 22.13 0.69
C PRO A 11 3.01 21.88 0.55
N ALA A 12 2.58 21.26 -0.55
CA ALA A 12 1.18 20.96 -0.80
C ALA A 12 0.58 20.36 0.48
N ALA A 13 -0.51 20.96 0.97
CA ALA A 13 -1.20 20.49 2.15
C ALA A 13 -1.42 18.96 2.05
N PRO A 14 -1.31 18.20 3.16
CA PRO A 14 -1.58 16.76 3.16
C PRO A 14 -2.92 16.53 2.48
N ARG A 15 -2.91 15.82 1.34
CA ARG A 15 -4.08 15.56 0.51
C ARG A 15 -4.91 14.46 1.18
N PRO A 16 -6.00 14.77 1.90
CA PRO A 16 -6.75 13.79 2.67
C PRO A 16 -7.36 12.72 1.76
N GLU A 17 -7.63 13.06 0.50
CA GLU A 17 -8.11 12.13 -0.53
C GLU A 17 -7.16 10.95 -0.84
N MET A 18 -5.88 11.01 -0.42
CA MET A 18 -4.93 9.91 -0.54
C MET A 18 -4.76 9.09 0.75
N ASP A 19 -5.26 9.59 1.88
CA ASP A 19 -5.24 8.93 3.19
C ASP A 19 -6.54 8.15 3.49
N ASP A 20 -7.43 8.04 2.49
CA ASP A 20 -8.63 7.22 2.57
C ASP A 20 -8.24 5.76 2.77
N ALA A 21 -8.23 5.34 4.04
CA ALA A 21 -8.01 3.96 4.40
C ALA A 21 -9.10 3.10 3.75
N PRO A 22 -8.73 1.95 3.18
CA PRO A 22 -9.66 1.14 2.42
C PRO A 22 -10.80 0.66 3.32
N PRO A 23 -12.04 0.57 2.80
CA PRO A 23 -13.22 0.22 3.60
C PRO A 23 -13.10 -1.17 4.23
N LEU A 24 -12.25 -2.03 3.66
CA LEU A 24 -11.93 -3.36 4.19
C LEU A 24 -10.65 -3.29 5.02
N LEU A 25 -10.74 -3.79 6.26
CA LEU A 25 -9.63 -3.90 7.24
C LEU A 25 -9.07 -2.57 7.76
N GLY A 26 -9.66 -1.43 7.38
CA GLY A 26 -9.46 -0.11 8.01
C GLY A 26 -8.06 0.51 7.87
N SER A 27 -7.10 -0.19 7.27
CA SER A 27 -5.75 0.31 7.01
C SER A 27 -5.12 -0.45 5.85
N TRP A 28 -4.40 0.28 4.98
CA TRP A 28 -3.58 -0.30 3.91
C TRP A 28 -2.58 -1.33 4.42
N ARG A 29 -2.02 -1.09 5.61
CA ARG A 29 -1.11 -2.04 6.27
C ARG A 29 -1.76 -3.41 6.45
N ASN A 30 -3.01 -3.45 6.89
CA ASN A 30 -3.70 -4.70 7.14
C ASN A 30 -3.98 -5.45 5.83
N ILE A 31 -4.32 -4.72 4.75
CA ILE A 31 -4.43 -5.33 3.42
C ILE A 31 -3.10 -5.93 2.99
N TYR A 32 -1.98 -5.20 3.13
CA TYR A 32 -0.66 -5.74 2.78
C TYR A 32 -0.31 -6.99 3.58
N LEU A 33 -0.62 -7.03 4.87
CA LEU A 33 -0.42 -8.22 5.70
C LEU A 33 -1.27 -9.41 5.24
N VAL A 34 -2.54 -9.17 4.87
CA VAL A 34 -3.43 -10.23 4.35
C VAL A 34 -2.95 -10.75 3.01
N VAL A 35 -2.59 -9.86 2.09
CA VAL A 35 -2.07 -10.23 0.76
C VAL A 35 -0.77 -11.02 0.91
N LEU A 36 0.17 -10.52 1.73
CA LEU A 36 1.43 -11.20 1.99
C LEU A 36 1.23 -12.56 2.65
N GLY A 37 0.34 -12.66 3.64
CA GLY A 37 0.01 -13.91 4.31
C GLY A 37 -0.60 -14.94 3.35
N THR A 38 -1.53 -14.50 2.49
CA THR A 38 -2.16 -15.35 1.47
C THR A 38 -1.13 -15.86 0.46
N PHE A 39 -0.20 -14.99 0.04
CA PHE A 39 0.89 -15.37 -0.85
C PHE A 39 1.78 -16.45 -0.23
N VAL A 40 2.26 -16.24 1.00
CA VAL A 40 3.10 -17.21 1.73
C VAL A 40 2.36 -18.54 1.92
N LEU A 41 1.07 -18.48 2.25
CA LEU A 41 0.21 -19.68 2.38
C LEU A 41 0.17 -20.47 1.06
N PHE A 42 -0.04 -19.81 -0.07
CA PHE A 42 -0.04 -20.50 -1.36
C PHE A 42 1.32 -21.09 -1.70
N VAL A 43 2.42 -20.37 -1.46
CA VAL A 43 3.76 -20.91 -1.66
C VAL A 43 3.97 -22.19 -0.83
N ALA A 44 3.62 -22.16 0.46
CA ALA A 44 3.74 -23.32 1.33
C ALA A 44 2.84 -24.48 0.90
N LEU A 45 1.60 -24.18 0.48
CA LEU A 45 0.65 -25.18 0.00
C LEU A 45 1.17 -25.86 -1.28
N PHE A 46 1.58 -25.08 -2.28
CA PHE A 46 2.09 -25.62 -3.53
C PHE A 46 3.42 -26.35 -3.36
N TRP A 47 4.29 -25.87 -2.46
CA TRP A 47 5.50 -26.59 -2.09
C TRP A 47 5.17 -27.95 -1.48
N ALA A 48 4.27 -28.02 -0.51
CA ALA A 48 3.85 -29.28 0.11
C ALA A 48 3.20 -30.24 -0.89
N LEU A 49 2.38 -29.73 -1.81
CA LEU A 49 1.81 -30.54 -2.89
C LEU A 49 2.90 -31.04 -3.85
N THR A 50 3.87 -30.20 -4.20
CA THR A 50 4.98 -30.62 -5.07
C THR A 50 5.76 -31.75 -4.43
N GLU A 51 6.12 -31.61 -3.15
CA GLU A 51 6.83 -32.64 -2.38
C GLU A 51 6.02 -33.94 -2.24
N ALA A 52 4.70 -33.85 -2.04
CA ALA A 52 3.86 -35.03 -1.84
C ALA A 52 3.62 -35.86 -3.11
N TYR A 53 3.77 -35.26 -4.29
CA TYR A 53 3.44 -35.87 -5.59
C TYR A 53 4.62 -35.96 -6.57
N SER A 54 5.80 -35.47 -6.20
CA SER A 54 7.06 -35.74 -6.89
C SER A 54 7.65 -37.09 -6.50
#